data_AF-A0A534KQE5-F1
#
_entry.id   AF-A0A534KQE5-F1
#
_cell.length_a   1.000
_cell.length_b   1.000
_cell.length_c   1.000
_cell.angle_alpha   90.00
_cell.angle_beta   90.00
_cell.angle_gamma   90.00
#
_symmetry.space_group_name_H-M   'P 1'
#
loop_
_entity.id
_entity.type
_entity.pdbx_description
1 polymer ?
#
loop_
_entity_poly.entity_id
_entity_poly.type
_entity_poly.pdbx_seq_one_letter_code
_entity_poly.pdbx_strand_id
1 'polypeptide(L)'
;MFRCRGGTVRFLRKGKVKEVYEVSARELEFFFTDQISVFDKVIPTQVPHKGETLCRTSAHWFQVVEDLGIRTHFLRLEGGDRMRVRRVEVIPDYDKIMPTTKNFLIPLEVIARYYVAGSFHDRIKGGRIQPEDAGFP
;
A
#
# COMPACT_ATOMS: atom_id res chain seq x y z
N MET A 1 -4.45 -23.63 7.37
CA MET A 1 -5.66 -23.27 6.59
C MET A 1 -6.42 -22.23 7.42
N PHE A 2 -6.30 -20.94 7.09
CA PHE A 2 -6.96 -19.87 7.85
C PHE A 2 -8.42 -19.77 7.41
N ARG A 3 -9.35 -20.22 8.26
CA ARG A 3 -10.80 -20.07 8.05
C ARG A 3 -11.24 -18.74 8.65
N CYS A 4 -11.64 -17.79 7.82
CA CYS A 4 -12.54 -16.71 8.24
C CYS A 4 -13.97 -17.08 7.79
N ARG A 5 -14.99 -16.68 8.57
CA ARG A 5 -16.39 -17.05 8.32
C ARG A 5 -16.83 -16.54 6.93
N GLY A 6 -17.02 -17.46 5.96
CA GLY A 6 -17.69 -17.14 4.68
C GLY A 6 -17.05 -17.64 3.38
N GLY A 7 -15.87 -18.29 3.39
CA GLY A 7 -15.30 -18.87 2.17
C GLY A 7 -13.82 -19.27 2.30
N THR A 8 -13.33 -20.07 1.35
CA THR A 8 -11.92 -20.44 1.26
C THR A 8 -11.13 -19.25 0.71
N VAL A 9 -10.39 -18.55 1.58
CA VAL A 9 -9.45 -17.51 1.15
C VAL A 9 -8.11 -18.14 0.80
N ARG A 10 -7.55 -17.82 -0.37
CA ARG A 10 -6.27 -18.38 -0.83
C ARG A 10 -5.16 -17.38 -0.56
N PHE A 11 -4.11 -17.79 0.16
CA PHE A 11 -2.93 -16.95 0.36
C PHE A 11 -2.24 -16.67 -0.98
N LEU A 12 -1.95 -15.39 -1.27
CA LEU A 12 -1.24 -14.98 -2.49
C LEU A 12 0.20 -14.57 -2.19
N ARG A 13 0.38 -13.65 -1.24
CA ARG A 13 1.70 -13.06 -0.97
C ARG A 13 1.78 -12.52 0.44
N LYS A 14 2.97 -12.62 1.03
CA LYS A 14 3.36 -11.90 2.24
C LYS A 14 4.39 -10.83 1.88
N GLY A 15 4.06 -9.58 2.19
CA GLY A 15 5.01 -8.49 2.26
C GLY A 15 5.63 -8.40 3.66
N LYS A 16 6.40 -7.34 3.92
CA LYS A 16 7.07 -7.15 5.22
C LYS A 16 6.10 -6.96 6.38
N VAL A 17 4.99 -6.26 6.13
CA VAL A 17 4.02 -5.85 7.16
C VAL A 17 2.56 -6.04 6.76
N LYS A 18 2.30 -6.64 5.58
CA LYS A 18 0.97 -6.94 5.09
C LYS A 18 0.96 -8.29 4.40
N GLU A 19 -0.15 -9.00 4.52
CA GLU A 19 -0.42 -10.23 3.78
C GLU A 19 -1.62 -10.02 2.86
N VAL A 20 -1.59 -10.67 1.71
CA VAL A 20 -2.62 -10.54 0.68
C VAL A 20 -3.23 -11.91 0.41
N TYR A 21 -4.56 -11.97 0.49
CA TYR A 21 -5.35 -13.16 0.25
C TYR A 21 -6.31 -12.92 -0.91
N GLU A 22 -6.47 -13.92 -1.76
CA GLU A 22 -7.47 -13.98 -2.81
C GLU A 22 -8.80 -14.42 -2.21
N VAL A 23 -9.85 -13.65 -2.49
CA VAL A 23 -11.22 -13.95 -2.05
C VAL A 23 -12.11 -14.24 -3.25
N SER A 24 -11.87 -13.56 -4.37
CA SER A 24 -12.48 -13.90 -5.66
C SER A 24 -11.58 -13.45 -6.81
N ALA A 25 -12.01 -13.68 -8.05
CA ALA A 25 -11.36 -13.13 -9.24
C ALA A 25 -11.31 -11.58 -9.24
N ARG A 26 -12.17 -10.91 -8.48
CA ARG A 26 -12.30 -9.44 -8.46
C ARG A 26 -11.91 -8.78 -7.14
N GLU A 27 -11.73 -9.56 -6.07
CA GLU A 27 -11.50 -9.02 -4.73
C GLU A 27 -10.34 -9.71 -4.01
N LEU A 28 -9.60 -8.90 -3.26
CA LEU A 28 -8.52 -9.32 -2.37
C LEU A 28 -8.85 -8.93 -0.93
N GLU A 29 -8.27 -9.66 0.01
CA GLU A 29 -8.16 -9.25 1.41
C GLU A 29 -6.75 -8.79 1.70
N PHE A 30 -6.61 -7.61 2.28
CA PHE A 30 -5.35 -7.15 2.84
C PHE A 30 -5.42 -7.31 4.35
N PHE A 31 -4.50 -8.10 4.90
CA PHE A 31 -4.30 -8.25 6.34
C PHE A 31 -3.08 -7.43 6.77
N PHE A 32 -3.27 -6.51 7.69
CA PHE A 32 -2.25 -5.62 8.23
C PHE A 32 -1.68 -6.25 9.49
N THR A 33 -0.40 -6.63 9.46
CA THR A 33 0.21 -7.32 10.60
C THR A 33 0.79 -6.34 11.60
N ASP A 34 0.97 -6.81 12.83
CA ASP A 34 1.70 -6.11 13.91
C ASP A 34 3.23 -6.13 13.73
N GLN A 35 3.72 -6.74 12.65
CA GLN A 35 5.15 -6.75 12.32
C GLN A 35 5.62 -5.36 11.90
N ILE A 36 6.83 -4.98 12.29
CA ILE A 36 7.48 -3.76 11.82
C ILE A 36 8.71 -4.12 10.98
N SER A 37 9.13 -3.20 10.12
CA SER A 37 10.39 -3.32 9.40
C SER A 37 11.18 -2.02 9.51
N VAL A 38 12.49 -2.15 9.75
CA VAL A 38 13.44 -1.01 9.82
C VAL A 38 14.60 -1.33 8.90
N PHE A 39 15.02 -0.37 8.08
CA PHE A 39 16.04 -0.57 7.03
C PHE A 39 15.80 -1.83 6.19
N ASP A 40 14.56 -1.96 5.73
CA ASP A 40 14.11 -3.08 4.90
C ASP A 40 14.12 -4.48 5.54
N LYS A 41 14.45 -4.60 6.83
CA LYS A 41 14.47 -5.87 7.58
C LYS A 41 13.27 -5.96 8.52
N VAL A 42 12.58 -7.09 8.51
CA VAL A 42 11.51 -7.37 9.48
C VAL A 42 12.13 -7.58 10.85
N ILE A 43 11.58 -6.90 11.86
CA ILE A 43 12.01 -7.06 13.25
C ILE A 43 11.16 -8.18 13.88
N PRO A 44 11.77 -9.12 14.63
CA PRO A 44 11.02 -10.22 15.26
C PRO A 44 9.95 -9.76 16.25
N THR A 45 10.20 -8.63 16.92
CA THR A 45 9.27 -8.02 17.87
C THR A 45 8.09 -7.40 17.14
N GLN A 46 6.89 -7.73 17.61
CA GLN A 46 5.64 -7.13 17.14
C GLN A 46 5.28 -5.89 17.96
N VAL A 47 4.57 -4.95 17.34
CA VAL A 47 3.94 -3.83 18.04
C VAL A 47 2.45 -4.12 18.17
N PRO A 48 1.92 -4.39 19.38
CA PRO A 48 0.51 -4.73 19.54
C PRO A 48 -0.43 -3.70 18.93
N HIS A 49 -1.48 -4.17 18.23
CA HIS A 49 -2.53 -3.35 17.62
C HIS A 49 -2.07 -2.39 16.52
N LYS A 50 -0.81 -2.48 16.07
CA LYS A 50 -0.28 -1.64 14.99
C LYS A 50 -0.95 -1.95 13.65
N GLY A 51 -1.22 -3.22 13.36
CA GLY A 51 -1.94 -3.67 12.17
C GLY A 51 -3.35 -3.07 12.11
N GLU A 52 -4.10 -3.18 13.21
CA GLU A 52 -5.43 -2.60 13.36
C GLU A 52 -5.42 -1.07 13.20
N THR A 53 -4.51 -0.39 13.89
CA THR A 53 -4.36 1.07 13.82
C THR A 53 -4.11 1.52 12.38
N LEU A 54 -3.17 0.88 11.67
CA LEU A 54 -2.87 1.24 10.28
C LEU A 54 -4.01 0.89 9.31
N CYS A 55 -4.72 -0.21 9.55
CA CYS A 55 -5.86 -0.61 8.73
C CYS A 55 -6.98 0.43 8.83
N ARG A 56 -7.37 0.82 10.05
CA ARG A 56 -8.40 1.83 10.30
C ARG A 56 -8.01 3.21 9.79
N THR A 57 -6.77 3.64 10.00
CA THR A 57 -6.26 4.91 9.46
C THR A 57 -6.30 4.90 7.93
N SER A 58 -5.92 3.79 7.29
CA SER A 58 -6.02 3.66 5.83
C SER A 58 -7.46 3.76 5.34
N ALA A 59 -8.40 3.08 6.01
CA ALA A 59 -9.83 3.15 5.68
C ALA A 59 -10.38 4.58 5.80
N HIS A 60 -10.01 5.31 6.85
CA HIS A 60 -10.38 6.72 7.01
C HIS A 60 -9.89 7.58 5.83
N TRP A 61 -8.62 7.46 5.45
CA TRP A 61 -8.08 8.22 4.31
C TRP A 61 -8.68 7.82 2.97
N PHE A 62 -9.00 6.54 2.75
CA PHE A 62 -9.72 6.12 1.56
C PHE A 62 -11.08 6.80 1.48
N GLN A 63 -11.84 6.86 2.57
CA GLN A 63 -13.13 7.56 2.59
C GLN A 63 -12.97 9.04 2.23
N VAL A 64 -12.02 9.74 2.86
CA VAL A 64 -11.74 11.16 2.57
C VAL A 64 -11.41 11.38 1.09
N VAL A 65 -10.61 10.50 0.49
CA VAL A 65 -10.22 10.57 -0.92
C VAL A 65 -11.41 10.27 -1.85
N GLU A 66 -12.26 9.32 -1.48
CA GLU A 66 -13.49 8.99 -2.23
C GLU A 66 -14.52 10.12 -2.17
N ASP A 67 -14.63 10.83 -1.04
CA ASP A 67 -15.47 12.02 -0.89
C ASP A 67 -15.00 13.17 -1.80
N LEU A 68 -13.71 13.20 -2.15
CA LEU A 68 -13.13 14.11 -3.15
C LEU A 68 -13.35 13.64 -4.61
N GLY A 69 -14.07 12.54 -4.83
CA GLY A 69 -14.36 11.99 -6.15
C GLY A 69 -13.23 11.15 -6.76
N ILE A 70 -12.18 10.85 -6.00
CA ILE A 70 -11.06 10.04 -6.46
C ILE A 70 -11.36 8.57 -6.21
N ARG A 71 -11.34 7.75 -7.28
CA ARG A 71 -11.60 6.32 -7.16
C ARG A 71 -10.44 5.61 -6.47
N THR A 72 -10.76 4.77 -5.48
CA THR A 72 -9.78 3.93 -4.80
C THR A 72 -10.05 2.44 -5.06
N HIS A 73 -9.13 1.57 -4.64
CA HIS A 73 -9.40 0.13 -4.60
C HIS A 73 -10.13 -0.32 -3.34
N PHE A 74 -10.36 0.56 -2.36
CA PHE A 74 -10.98 0.18 -1.10
C PHE A 74 -12.45 -0.18 -1.33
N LEU A 75 -12.93 -1.17 -0.57
CA LEU A 75 -14.34 -1.57 -0.60
C LEU A 75 -14.96 -1.48 0.79
N ARG A 76 -14.33 -2.08 1.80
CA ARG A 76 -14.79 -2.05 3.20
C ARG A 76 -13.73 -2.59 4.15
N LEU A 77 -13.87 -2.27 5.43
CA LEU A 77 -13.20 -2.97 6.52
C LEU A 77 -13.80 -4.38 6.71
N GLU A 78 -12.95 -5.33 7.09
CA GLU A 78 -13.30 -6.71 7.40
C GLU A 78 -12.74 -7.03 8.80
N GLY A 79 -13.39 -6.52 9.86
CA GLY A 79 -12.82 -6.54 11.20
C GLY A 79 -11.83 -5.39 11.45
N GLY A 80 -10.93 -5.54 12.43
CA GLY A 80 -10.05 -4.45 12.89
C GLY A 80 -8.80 -4.26 12.04
N ASP A 81 -8.19 -5.34 11.56
CA ASP A 81 -6.86 -5.39 10.95
C ASP A 81 -6.88 -5.88 9.48
N ARG A 82 -8.08 -6.04 8.90
CA ARG A 82 -8.26 -6.45 7.51
C ARG A 82 -9.21 -5.53 6.76
N MET A 83 -9.01 -5.50 5.45
CA MET A 83 -9.92 -4.81 4.52
C MET A 83 -10.09 -5.59 3.23
N ARG A 84 -11.29 -5.47 2.65
CA ARG A 84 -11.61 -5.92 1.31
C ARG A 84 -11.23 -4.83 0.31
N VAL A 85 -10.55 -5.22 -0.76
CA VAL A 85 -10.17 -4.30 -1.85
C VAL A 85 -10.47 -4.91 -3.22
N ARG A 86 -10.72 -4.05 -4.21
CA ARG A 86 -10.79 -4.43 -5.63
C ARG A 86 -9.41 -4.93 -6.07
N ARG A 87 -9.41 -6.04 -6.80
CA ARG A 87 -8.19 -6.59 -7.39
C ARG A 87 -7.68 -5.66 -8.49
N VAL A 88 -6.41 -5.30 -8.38
CA VAL A 88 -5.63 -4.67 -9.46
C VAL A 88 -4.59 -5.67 -9.95
N GLU A 89 -4.29 -5.61 -11.24
CA GLU A 89 -3.24 -6.44 -11.83
C GLU A 89 -1.86 -5.89 -11.47
N VAL A 90 -0.96 -6.74 -10.99
CA VAL A 90 0.44 -6.37 -10.78
C VAL A 90 1.24 -7.00 -11.90
N ILE A 91 1.70 -6.16 -12.83
CA ILE A 91 2.47 -6.58 -14.00
C ILE A 91 3.95 -6.32 -13.71
N PRO A 92 4.74 -7.36 -13.39
CA PRO A 92 6.15 -7.19 -13.03
C PRO A 92 7.05 -6.93 -14.24
N ASP A 93 6.60 -7.35 -15.42
CA ASP A 93 7.29 -7.19 -16.69
C ASP A 93 6.72 -5.96 -17.40
N TYR A 94 7.42 -4.84 -17.27
CA TYR A 94 6.91 -3.54 -17.70
C TYR A 94 6.76 -3.42 -19.22
N ASP A 95 7.45 -4.25 -20.01
CA ASP A 95 7.31 -4.30 -21.47
C ASP A 95 5.93 -4.82 -21.90
N LYS A 96 5.18 -5.46 -20.98
CA LYS A 96 3.80 -5.90 -21.20
C LYS A 96 2.76 -4.83 -20.89
N ILE A 97 3.18 -3.66 -20.41
CA ILE A 97 2.29 -2.53 -20.15
C ILE A 97 2.14 -1.72 -21.45
N MET A 98 0.96 -1.84 -22.07
CA MET A 98 0.61 -1.17 -23.31
C MET A 98 -0.39 -0.02 -23.04
N PRO A 99 -0.59 0.93 -23.97
CA PRO A 99 -1.60 1.99 -23.82
C PRO A 99 -3.04 1.48 -23.59
N THR A 100 -3.30 0.24 -24.00
CA THR A 100 -4.59 -0.44 -23.82
C THR A 100 -4.72 -1.15 -22.48
N THR A 101 -3.64 -1.34 -21.71
CA THR A 101 -3.67 -2.01 -20.41
C THR A 101 -4.53 -1.22 -19.42
N LYS A 102 -5.46 -1.90 -18.74
CA LYS A 102 -6.39 -1.30 -17.77
C LYS A 102 -6.29 -2.03 -16.43
N ASN A 103 -6.69 -1.34 -15.35
CA ASN A 103 -6.80 -1.90 -14.00
C ASN A 103 -5.51 -2.56 -13.47
N PHE A 104 -4.36 -1.95 -13.75
CA PHE A 104 -3.06 -2.41 -13.28
C PHE A 104 -2.44 -1.42 -12.30
N LEU A 105 -1.54 -1.91 -11.45
CA LEU A 105 -0.70 -1.10 -10.59
C LEU A 105 0.40 -0.47 -11.43
N ILE A 106 0.43 0.86 -11.49
CA ILE A 106 1.55 1.60 -12.10
C ILE A 106 2.80 1.33 -11.23
N PRO A 107 3.92 0.86 -11.80
CA PRO A 107 5.11 0.46 -11.04
C PRO A 107 5.95 1.67 -10.60
N LEU A 108 5.31 2.66 -9.97
CA LEU A 108 5.93 3.88 -9.46
C LEU A 108 5.53 4.09 -8.01
N GLU A 109 6.47 4.56 -7.21
CA GLU A 109 6.18 5.13 -5.90
C GLU A 109 5.90 6.62 -6.06
N VAL A 110 4.63 7.01 -5.95
CA VAL A 110 4.21 8.41 -6.05
C VAL A 110 4.37 9.07 -4.68
N ILE A 111 5.38 9.95 -4.55
CA ILE A 111 5.75 10.59 -3.28
C ILE A 111 5.50 12.10 -3.39
N ALA A 112 4.65 12.64 -2.51
CA ALA A 112 4.47 14.08 -2.33
C ALA A 112 5.31 14.59 -1.15
N ARG A 113 5.92 15.78 -1.28
CA ARG A 113 6.78 16.38 -0.26
C ARG A 113 6.38 17.82 -0.03
N TYR A 114 6.04 18.15 1.22
CA TYR A 114 5.82 19.53 1.68
C TYR A 114 7.02 20.10 2.44
N TYR A 115 7.93 19.22 2.88
CA TYR A 115 9.13 19.58 3.64
C TYR A 115 10.34 18.82 3.09
N VAL A 116 11.52 19.44 3.20
CA VAL A 116 12.81 18.85 2.84
C VAL A 116 13.26 17.89 3.95
N ALA A 117 13.24 16.59 3.69
CA ALA A 117 13.61 15.56 4.66
C ALA A 117 14.10 14.26 4.01
N GLY A 118 14.83 13.46 4.80
CA GLY A 118 15.31 12.13 4.42
C GLY A 118 16.19 12.13 3.18
N SER A 119 16.02 11.11 2.33
CA SER A 119 16.84 10.94 1.12
C SER A 119 16.79 12.11 0.14
N PHE A 120 15.75 12.96 0.21
CA PHE A 120 15.68 14.17 -0.60
C PHE A 120 16.63 15.26 -0.09
N HIS A 121 16.65 15.50 1.23
CA HIS A 121 17.61 16.41 1.87
C HIS A 121 19.06 16.00 1.59
N ASP A 122 19.36 14.70 1.66
CA ASP A 122 20.72 14.20 1.43
C ASP A 122 21.21 14.48 -0.01
N ARG A 123 20.30 14.47 -0.99
CA ARG A 123 20.63 14.78 -2.39
C ARG A 123 20.88 16.28 -2.60
N ILE A 124 20.11 17.16 -1.95
CA ILE A 124 20.33 18.61 -1.98
C ILE A 124 21.67 18.93 -1.32
N LYS A 125 21.91 18.43 -0.11
CA LYS A 125 23.17 18.63 0.62
C LYS A 125 24.36 18.10 -0.17
N GLY A 126 24.18 17.00 -0.90
CA GLY A 126 25.18 16.42 -1.78
C GLY A 126 25.32 17.11 -3.15
N GLY A 127 24.58 18.19 -3.42
CA GLY A 127 24.63 18.96 -4.67
C GLY A 127 24.12 18.22 -5.90
N ARG A 128 23.37 17.13 -5.74
CA ARG A 128 22.84 16.32 -6.86
C ARG A 128 21.56 16.89 -7.48
N ILE A 129 20.92 17.80 -6.76
CA ILE A 129 19.64 18.42 -7.10
C ILE A 129 19.58 19.77 -6.42
N GLN A 130 19.11 20.80 -7.14
CA GLN A 130 18.80 22.08 -6.54
C GLN A 130 17.35 22.06 -6.02
N PRO A 131 17.03 22.71 -4.88
CA PRO A 131 15.67 22.75 -4.35
C PRO A 131 14.63 23.22 -5.37
N GLU A 132 15.01 24.16 -6.22
CA GLU A 132 14.14 24.79 -7.22
C GLU A 132 13.73 23.79 -8.31
N ASP A 133 14.61 22.83 -8.65
CA ASP A 133 14.30 21.74 -9.60
C ASP A 133 13.17 20.83 -9.10
N ALA A 134 12.94 20.80 -7.79
CA ALA A 134 11.88 20.03 -7.15
C ALA A 134 10.65 20.88 -6.78
N GLY A 135 10.61 22.15 -7.20
CA GLY A 135 9.52 23.07 -6.91
C GLY A 135 9.52 23.62 -5.48
N PHE A 136 10.64 23.57 -4.78
CA PHE A 136 10.83 24.32 -3.53
C PHE A 136 11.33 25.73 -3.85
N PRO A 137 10.89 26.75 -3.09
CA PRO A 137 11.40 28.11 -3.22
C PRO A 137 12.86 28.22 -2.77
#